data_AF-A0A7C5TFQ1-F1
#
_entry.id   AF-A0A7C5TFQ1-F1
#
_cell.length_a   1.000
_cell.length_b   1.000
_cell.length_c   1.000
_cell.angle_alpha   90.00
_cell.angle_beta   90.00
_cell.angle_gamma   90.00
#
_symmetry.space_group_name_H-M   'P 1'
#
loop_
_entity.id
_entity.type
_entity.pdbx_description
1 polymer ?
#
loop_
_entity_poly.entity_id
_entity_poly.type
_entity_poly.pdbx_seq_one_letter_code
_entity_poly.pdbx_strand_id
1 'polypeptide(L)'
;MRVGRRLAKVDEQLEAVDLINTVRSIYGLSYRELSQVLDIPESLLCRYANGDLLPSLETVGLIKDKLKTMLDLTEVLRRNVTIKDGFIDLNNVLFNPNILKLFQRRVKEVFSDLPINRVLTAATDGIPLSVMASYALNAKLAIAKQYKDLASEEFYEVSY
;
A
#
# COMPACT_ATOMS: atom_id res chain seq x y z
N MET A 1 0.76 9.85 -22.46
CA MET A 1 0.44 8.77 -23.44
C MET A 1 -0.87 8.12 -23.01
N ARG A 2 -1.88 8.02 -23.88
CA ARG A 2 -3.09 7.26 -23.55
C ARG A 2 -2.71 5.79 -23.47
N VAL A 3 -2.70 5.23 -22.27
CA VAL A 3 -2.52 3.79 -22.05
C VAL A 3 -3.53 3.04 -22.93
N GLY A 4 -3.09 2.03 -23.67
CA GLY A 4 -3.97 1.29 -24.56
C GLY A 4 -5.13 0.66 -23.78
N ARG A 5 -6.36 0.68 -24.32
CA ARG A 5 -7.57 0.16 -23.65
C ARG A 5 -7.39 -1.26 -23.07
N ARG A 6 -6.59 -2.10 -23.73
CA ARG A 6 -6.28 -3.46 -23.27
C ARG A 6 -5.38 -3.49 -22.03
N LEU A 7 -4.38 -2.60 -21.97
CA LEU A 7 -3.47 -2.51 -20.82
C LEU A 7 -4.23 -2.04 -19.59
N ALA A 8 -5.00 -0.95 -19.72
CA ALA A 8 -5.83 -0.44 -18.61
C ALA A 8 -6.77 -1.51 -18.05
N LYS A 9 -7.41 -2.30 -18.93
CA LYS A 9 -8.25 -3.44 -18.52
C LYS A 9 -7.46 -4.45 -17.69
N VAL A 10 -6.28 -4.87 -18.16
CA VAL A 10 -5.47 -5.87 -17.45
C VAL A 10 -4.97 -5.33 -16.12
N ASP A 11 -4.57 -4.05 -16.08
CA ASP A 11 -4.14 -3.38 -14.85
C ASP A 11 -5.25 -3.40 -13.78
N GLU A 12 -6.50 -3.09 -14.15
CA GLU A 12 -7.65 -3.16 -13.23
C GLU A 12 -7.91 -4.58 -12.72
N GLN A 13 -7.75 -5.59 -13.58
CA GLN A 13 -7.92 -7.00 -13.19
C GLN A 13 -6.82 -7.45 -12.22
N LEU A 14 -5.56 -7.05 -12.48
CA LEU A 14 -4.44 -7.33 -11.59
C LEU A 14 -4.57 -6.60 -10.25
N GLU A 15 -5.10 -5.37 -10.25
CA GLU A 15 -5.39 -4.64 -9.01
C GLU A 15 -6.39 -5.39 -8.14
N ALA A 16 -7.42 -6.01 -8.71
CA ALA A 16 -8.36 -6.85 -7.95
C ALA A 16 -7.70 -8.08 -7.33
N VAL A 17 -6.77 -8.72 -8.05
CA VAL A 17 -5.98 -9.85 -7.53
C VAL A 17 -5.10 -9.39 -6.36
N ASP A 18 -4.45 -8.23 -6.48
CA ASP A 18 -3.63 -7.65 -5.40
C ASP A 18 -4.49 -7.28 -4.18
N LEU A 19 -5.70 -6.75 -4.37
CA LEU A 19 -6.67 -6.46 -3.29
C LEU A 19 -7.06 -7.73 -2.51
N ILE A 20 -7.37 -8.82 -3.22
CA ILE A 20 -7.69 -10.12 -2.62
C ILE A 20 -6.53 -10.62 -1.75
N ASN A 21 -5.31 -10.59 -2.28
CA ASN A 21 -4.13 -11.04 -1.54
C ASN A 21 -3.78 -10.12 -0.36
N THR A 22 -3.94 -8.80 -0.54
CA THR A 22 -3.72 -7.77 0.49
C THR A 22 -4.66 -7.97 1.67
N VAL A 23 -5.97 -8.06 1.43
CA VAL A 23 -6.95 -8.26 2.52
C VAL A 23 -6.72 -9.60 3.21
N ARG A 24 -6.45 -10.67 2.45
CA ARG A 24 -6.19 -11.98 3.01
C ARG A 24 -4.99 -11.96 3.95
N SER A 25 -3.89 -11.32 3.54
CA SER A 25 -2.67 -11.25 4.33
C SER A 25 -2.79 -10.34 5.55
N ILE A 26 -3.49 -9.20 5.45
CA ILE A 26 -3.63 -8.27 6.58
C ILE A 26 -4.52 -8.85 7.66
N TYR A 27 -5.58 -9.56 7.27
CA TYR A 27 -6.58 -10.09 8.21
C TYR A 27 -6.42 -11.58 8.53
N GLY A 28 -5.45 -12.26 7.92
CA GLY A 28 -5.20 -13.69 8.12
C GLY A 28 -6.36 -14.59 7.66
N LEU A 29 -7.14 -14.15 6.66
CA LEU A 29 -8.35 -14.86 6.24
C LEU A 29 -8.02 -16.12 5.42
N SER A 30 -8.83 -17.15 5.59
CA SER A 30 -8.93 -18.27 4.66
C SER A 30 -9.69 -17.87 3.40
N TYR A 31 -9.54 -18.65 2.31
CA TYR A 31 -10.35 -18.43 1.11
C TYR A 31 -11.85 -18.66 1.37
N ARG A 32 -12.20 -19.54 2.30
CA ARG A 32 -13.57 -19.76 2.76
C ARG A 32 -14.18 -18.51 3.42
N GLU A 33 -13.45 -17.87 4.33
CA GLU A 33 -13.93 -16.64 4.99
C GLU A 33 -14.03 -15.50 3.99
N LEU A 34 -13.03 -15.36 3.11
CA LEU A 34 -13.04 -14.33 2.08
C LEU A 34 -14.16 -14.54 1.04
N SER A 35 -14.51 -15.80 0.75
CA SER A 35 -15.66 -16.18 -0.08
C SER A 35 -16.97 -15.64 0.50
N GLN A 36 -17.15 -15.73 1.82
CA GLN A 36 -18.34 -15.18 2.48
C GLN A 36 -18.39 -13.65 2.40
N VAL A 37 -17.25 -12.98 2.54
CA VAL A 37 -17.15 -11.52 2.41
C VAL A 37 -17.48 -11.09 0.98
N LEU A 38 -16.86 -11.73 -0.02
CA LEU A 38 -16.95 -11.34 -1.41
C LEU A 38 -18.20 -11.87 -2.12
N ASP A 39 -18.87 -12.89 -1.58
CA ASP A 39 -19.90 -13.66 -2.30
C ASP A 39 -19.37 -14.23 -3.63
N ILE A 40 -18.15 -14.76 -3.58
CA ILE A 40 -17.46 -15.38 -4.71
C ILE A 40 -17.03 -16.78 -4.27
N PRO A 41 -17.33 -17.84 -5.04
CA PRO A 41 -16.96 -19.21 -4.66
C PRO A 41 -15.49 -19.34 -4.29
N GLU A 42 -15.21 -20.09 -3.21
CA GLU A 42 -13.86 -20.29 -2.68
C GLU A 42 -12.85 -20.78 -3.74
N SER A 43 -13.25 -21.75 -4.56
CA SER A 43 -12.42 -22.27 -5.65
C SER A 43 -12.07 -21.21 -6.70
N LEU A 44 -12.99 -20.26 -6.94
CA LEU A 44 -12.79 -19.17 -7.88
C LEU A 44 -11.86 -18.10 -7.29
N LEU A 45 -12.02 -17.77 -6.00
CA LEU A 45 -11.11 -16.86 -5.29
C LEU A 45 -9.68 -17.38 -5.26
N CYS A 46 -9.49 -18.69 -5.04
CA CYS A 46 -8.16 -19.31 -5.09
C CYS A 46 -7.50 -19.10 -6.46
N ARG A 47 -8.24 -19.36 -7.55
CA ARG A 47 -7.76 -19.14 -8.92
C ARG A 47 -7.45 -17.68 -9.22
N TYR A 48 -8.28 -16.75 -8.72
CA TYR A 48 -8.00 -15.32 -8.82
C TYR A 48 -6.72 -14.93 -8.07
N ALA A 49 -6.60 -15.34 -6.81
CA ALA A 49 -5.46 -15.02 -5.95
C ALA A 49 -4.13 -15.54 -6.50
N ASN A 50 -4.15 -16.72 -7.15
CA ASN A 50 -2.98 -17.33 -7.79
C ASN A 50 -2.68 -16.76 -9.19
N GLY A 51 -3.63 -16.03 -9.80
CA GLY A 51 -3.49 -15.51 -11.17
C GLY A 51 -3.83 -16.52 -12.27
N ASP A 52 -4.34 -17.71 -11.94
CA ASP A 52 -4.78 -18.74 -12.90
C ASP A 52 -5.98 -18.27 -13.74
N LEU A 53 -6.73 -17.31 -13.21
CA LEU A 53 -7.84 -16.65 -13.87
C LEU A 53 -7.88 -15.19 -13.43
N LEU A 54 -8.17 -14.29 -14.36
CA LEU A 54 -8.41 -12.88 -14.02
C LEU A 54 -9.92 -12.63 -13.86
N PRO A 55 -10.35 -11.84 -12.85
CA PRO A 55 -11.75 -11.49 -12.67
C PRO A 55 -12.27 -10.66 -13.87
N SER A 56 -13.56 -10.76 -14.18
CA SER A 56 -14.17 -9.86 -15.17
C SER A 56 -14.17 -8.42 -14.64
N LEU A 57 -14.33 -7.40 -15.50
CA LEU A 57 -14.39 -6.01 -15.04
C LEU A 57 -15.57 -5.74 -14.09
N GLU A 58 -16.68 -6.44 -14.30
CA GLU A 58 -17.84 -6.39 -13.39
C GLU A 58 -17.46 -6.98 -12.02
N THR A 59 -16.81 -8.15 -12.01
CA THR A 59 -16.32 -8.79 -10.78
C THR A 59 -15.27 -7.94 -10.07
N VAL A 60 -14.40 -7.24 -10.80
CA VAL A 60 -13.41 -6.29 -10.26
C VAL A 60 -14.12 -5.19 -9.47
N GLY A 61 -15.17 -4.59 -10.04
CA GLY A 61 -15.97 -3.57 -9.35
C GLY A 61 -16.56 -4.08 -8.03
N LEU A 62 -17.18 -5.27 -8.07
CA LEU A 62 -17.74 -5.91 -6.88
C LEU A 62 -16.68 -6.20 -5.80
N ILE A 63 -15.50 -6.69 -6.19
CA ILE A 63 -14.38 -6.91 -5.26
C ILE A 63 -13.95 -5.59 -4.61
N LYS A 64 -13.75 -4.53 -5.42
CA LYS A 64 -13.36 -3.21 -4.93
C LYS A 64 -14.37 -2.66 -3.92
N ASP A 65 -15.66 -2.73 -4.24
CA ASP A 65 -16.72 -2.20 -3.39
C ASP A 65 -16.82 -2.97 -2.07
N LYS A 66 -16.81 -4.30 -2.12
CA LYS A 66 -16.93 -5.13 -0.91
C LYS A 66 -15.71 -5.04 0.01
N LEU A 67 -14.51 -4.87 -0.55
CA LEU A 67 -13.28 -4.75 0.24
C LEU A 67 -12.97 -3.32 0.67
N LYS A 68 -13.67 -2.31 0.14
CA LYS A 68 -13.38 -0.89 0.38
C LYS A 68 -13.20 -0.54 1.85
N THR A 69 -14.14 -0.96 2.70
CA THR A 69 -14.09 -0.68 4.14
C THR A 69 -12.97 -1.45 4.85
N MET A 70 -12.71 -2.69 4.43
CA MET A 70 -11.63 -3.50 5.00
C MET A 70 -10.24 -3.01 4.58
N LEU A 71 -10.14 -2.31 3.46
CA LEU A 71 -8.88 -1.79 2.94
C LEU A 71 -8.74 -0.28 3.12
N ASP A 72 -9.63 0.33 3.89
CA ASP A 72 -9.43 1.69 4.38
C ASP A 72 -8.17 1.73 5.25
N LEU A 73 -7.22 2.59 4.88
CA LEU A 73 -5.93 2.64 5.54
C LEU A 73 -6.07 3.02 7.03
N THR A 74 -7.04 3.85 7.39
CA THR A 74 -7.26 4.26 8.79
C THR A 74 -7.68 3.04 9.62
N GLU A 75 -8.59 2.23 9.10
CA GLU A 75 -9.05 1.01 9.77
C GLU A 75 -7.96 -0.06 9.86
N VAL A 76 -7.15 -0.22 8.80
CA VAL A 76 -5.99 -1.10 8.80
C VAL A 76 -4.97 -0.65 9.86
N LEU A 77 -4.63 0.64 9.91
CA LEU A 77 -3.67 1.17 10.88
C LEU A 77 -4.19 1.03 12.32
N ARG A 78 -5.46 1.32 12.58
CA ARG A 78 -6.06 1.16 13.92
C ARG A 78 -5.92 -0.26 14.49
N ARG A 79 -5.91 -1.28 13.63
CA ARG A 79 -5.75 -2.68 14.04
C ARG A 79 -4.30 -3.12 14.19
N ASN A 80 -3.38 -2.47 13.48
CA ASN A 80 -1.98 -2.91 13.39
C ASN A 80 -1.02 -2.07 14.23
N VAL A 81 -1.41 -0.85 14.62
CA VAL A 81 -0.65 -0.01 15.54
C VAL A 81 -0.95 -0.43 16.97
N THR A 82 0.10 -0.72 17.73
CA THR A 82 -0.02 -1.02 19.17
C THR A 82 0.42 0.20 19.96
N ILE A 83 -0.35 0.58 20.98
CA ILE A 83 0.02 1.63 21.92
C ILE A 83 0.23 0.98 23.29
N LYS A 84 1.44 1.11 23.83
CA LYS A 84 1.79 0.56 25.14
C LYS A 84 2.65 1.56 25.91
N ASP A 85 2.25 1.90 27.12
CA ASP A 85 3.01 2.78 28.04
C ASP A 85 3.41 4.14 27.43
N GLY A 86 2.55 4.69 26.57
CA GLY A 86 2.82 5.95 25.85
C GLY A 86 3.70 5.82 24.61
N PHE A 87 4.18 4.61 24.30
CA PHE A 87 4.93 4.30 23.09
C PHE A 87 4.01 3.76 22.00
N ILE A 88 4.27 4.17 20.76
CA ILE A 88 3.59 3.69 19.56
C ILE A 88 4.50 2.68 18.88
N ASP A 89 4.06 1.44 18.76
CA ASP A 89 4.74 0.40 18.00
C ASP A 89 4.13 0.31 16.59
N LEU A 90 4.97 0.58 15.59
CA LEU A 90 4.63 0.58 14.17
C LEU A 90 5.17 -0.65 13.43
N ASN A 91 5.81 -1.62 14.10
CA ASN A 91 6.49 -2.74 13.43
C ASN A 91 5.56 -3.55 12.52
N ASN A 92 4.34 -3.83 12.98
CA ASN A 92 3.33 -4.55 12.19
C ASN A 92 2.88 -3.77 10.94
N VAL A 93 3.05 -2.45 10.93
CA VAL A 93 2.74 -1.58 9.79
C VAL A 93 3.94 -1.48 8.85
N LEU A 94 5.12 -1.14 9.40
CA LEU A 94 6.32 -0.83 8.61
C LEU A 94 6.95 -2.06 7.96
N PHE A 95 6.76 -3.25 8.54
CA PHE A 95 7.30 -4.50 7.98
C PHE A 95 6.26 -5.32 7.22
N ASN A 96 5.03 -4.83 7.08
CA ASN A 96 4.00 -5.49 6.29
C ASN A 96 3.89 -4.87 4.88
N PRO A 97 4.36 -5.55 3.83
CA PRO A 97 4.36 -4.99 2.48
C PRO A 97 2.95 -4.70 1.94
N ASN A 98 1.92 -5.41 2.42
CA ASN A 98 0.54 -5.18 2.00
C ASN A 98 -0.01 -3.87 2.58
N ILE A 99 0.36 -3.54 3.82
CA ILE A 99 0.01 -2.24 4.42
C ILE A 99 0.78 -1.11 3.73
N LEU A 100 2.06 -1.31 3.42
CA LEU A 100 2.86 -0.35 2.67
C LEU A 100 2.29 -0.05 1.26
N LYS A 101 1.77 -1.07 0.56
CA LYS A 101 1.06 -0.88 -0.71
C LYS A 101 -0.24 -0.08 -0.55
N LEU A 102 -1.02 -0.34 0.51
CA LEU A 102 -2.21 0.48 0.80
C LEU A 102 -1.83 1.93 1.08
N PHE A 103 -0.76 2.16 1.85
CA PHE A 103 -0.23 3.49 2.08
C PHE A 103 0.19 4.17 0.76
N GLN A 104 0.91 3.47 -0.11
CA GLN A 104 1.30 3.98 -1.44
C GLN A 104 0.07 4.42 -2.26
N ARG A 105 -0.99 3.60 -2.28
CA ARG A 105 -2.24 3.93 -2.99
C ARG A 105 -2.89 5.18 -2.41
N ARG A 106 -2.96 5.27 -1.08
CA ARG A 106 -3.50 6.44 -0.39
C ARG A 106 -2.70 7.71 -0.70
N VAL A 107 -1.36 7.62 -0.73
CA VAL A 107 -0.50 8.75 -1.13
C VAL A 107 -0.84 9.19 -2.55
N LYS A 108 -0.96 8.25 -3.49
CA LYS A 108 -1.34 8.57 -4.87
C LYS A 108 -2.70 9.25 -4.92
N GLU A 109 -3.72 8.72 -4.24
CA GLU A 109 -5.06 9.32 -4.20
C GLU A 109 -5.06 10.76 -3.66
N VAL A 110 -4.26 11.05 -2.64
CA VAL A 110 -4.27 12.34 -1.94
C VAL A 110 -3.41 13.38 -2.66
N PHE A 111 -2.27 12.97 -3.25
CA PHE A 111 -1.23 13.91 -3.68
C PHE A 111 -0.97 13.93 -5.19
N SER A 112 -1.62 13.09 -6.02
CA SER A 112 -1.34 13.01 -7.47
C SER A 112 -1.58 14.31 -8.24
N ASP A 113 -2.46 15.18 -7.74
CA ASP A 113 -2.80 16.45 -8.40
C ASP A 113 -1.84 17.59 -8.03
N LEU A 114 -0.86 17.32 -7.15
CA LEU A 114 0.13 18.30 -6.71
C LEU A 114 1.48 18.08 -7.42
N PRO A 115 2.23 19.15 -7.71
CA PRO A 115 3.54 19.06 -8.36
C PRO A 115 4.65 18.66 -7.37
N ILE A 116 4.50 17.51 -6.72
CA ILE A 116 5.47 17.03 -5.72
C ILE A 116 6.74 16.54 -6.41
N ASN A 117 7.89 17.10 -6.03
CA ASN A 117 9.19 16.72 -6.58
C ASN A 117 10.15 16.09 -5.54
N ARG A 118 9.83 16.20 -4.25
CA ARG A 118 10.55 15.55 -3.16
C ARG A 118 9.62 15.05 -2.05
N VAL A 119 10.03 13.96 -1.41
CA VAL A 119 9.50 13.47 -0.14
C VAL A 119 10.62 13.57 0.90
N LEU A 120 10.34 14.16 2.05
CA LEU A 120 11.30 14.36 3.14
C LEU A 120 10.88 13.56 4.37
N THR A 121 11.83 12.90 5.03
CA THR A 121 11.62 12.24 6.33
C THR A 121 12.81 12.40 7.24
N ALA A 122 12.58 12.36 8.54
CA ALA A 122 13.63 12.08 9.51
C ALA A 122 13.83 10.55 9.62
N ALA A 123 15.07 10.12 9.81
CA ALA A 123 15.35 8.74 10.19
C ALA A 123 14.79 8.43 11.59
N THR A 124 14.34 7.21 11.89
CA THR A 124 14.51 5.96 11.09
C THR A 124 13.19 5.38 10.60
N ASP A 125 12.18 5.31 11.46
CA ASP A 125 10.93 4.58 11.19
C ASP A 125 10.05 5.18 10.09
N GLY A 126 10.23 6.47 9.77
CA GLY A 126 9.55 7.13 8.65
C GLY A 126 10.08 6.74 7.27
N ILE A 127 11.24 6.08 7.20
CA ILE A 127 11.91 5.76 5.93
C ILE A 127 11.07 4.82 5.06
N PRO A 128 10.54 3.68 5.53
CA PRO A 128 9.75 2.78 4.70
C PRO A 128 8.52 3.47 4.07
N LEU A 129 7.78 4.25 4.85
CA LEU A 129 6.63 5.01 4.37
C LEU A 129 7.06 6.05 3.32
N SER A 130 8.17 6.74 3.56
CA SER A 130 8.66 7.79 2.66
C SER A 130 9.20 7.24 1.35
N VAL A 131 9.81 6.05 1.37
CA VAL A 131 10.17 5.30 0.15
C VAL A 131 8.91 4.99 -0.66
N MET A 132 7.86 4.47 -0.02
CA MET A 132 6.59 4.17 -0.71
C MET A 132 5.92 5.44 -1.27
N ALA A 133 5.97 6.55 -0.54
CA ALA A 133 5.43 7.84 -1.01
C ALA A 133 6.24 8.40 -2.18
N SER A 134 7.58 8.35 -2.10
CA SER A 134 8.49 8.74 -3.18
C SER A 134 8.20 7.93 -4.44
N TYR A 135 8.02 6.61 -4.29
CA TYR A 135 7.65 5.72 -5.39
C TYR A 135 6.26 6.06 -5.96
N ALA A 136 5.26 6.28 -5.11
CA ALA A 136 3.89 6.63 -5.53
C ALA A 136 3.83 7.91 -6.38
N LEU A 137 4.63 8.91 -6.00
CA LEU A 137 4.63 10.25 -6.59
C LEU A 137 5.71 10.44 -7.65
N ASN A 138 6.55 9.43 -7.90
CA ASN A 138 7.74 9.54 -8.76
C ASN A 138 8.62 10.76 -8.38
N ALA A 139 8.79 10.97 -7.07
CA ALA A 139 9.48 12.11 -6.48
C ALA A 139 10.80 11.67 -5.82
N LYS A 140 11.79 12.56 -5.72
CA LYS A 140 13.07 12.23 -5.06
C LYS A 140 12.89 12.09 -3.55
N LEU A 141 13.59 11.16 -2.92
CA LEU A 141 13.58 11.01 -1.45
C LEU A 141 14.73 11.80 -0.82
N ALA A 142 14.46 12.52 0.26
CA ALA A 142 15.44 13.15 1.13
C ALA A 142 15.26 12.61 2.56
N ILE A 143 16.36 12.24 3.21
CA ILE A 143 16.35 11.67 4.56
C ILE A 143 17.24 12.53 5.45
N ALA A 144 16.65 13.17 6.45
CA ALA A 144 17.38 13.85 7.52
C ALA A 144 17.90 12.82 8.52
N LYS A 145 19.21 12.83 8.75
CA LYS A 145 19.92 11.91 9.65
C LYS A 145 20.62 12.71 10.75
N GLN A 146 20.81 12.09 11.91
CA GLN A 146 21.59 12.67 13.02
C GLN A 146 23.11 12.57 12.80
N TYR A 147 23.54 11.79 11.80
CA TYR A 147 24.93 11.58 11.46
C TYR A 147 25.15 11.80 9.96
N LYS A 148 26.37 12.20 9.60
CA LYS A 148 26.77 12.39 8.20
C LYS A 148 27.05 11.03 7.55
N ASP A 149 26.55 10.83 6.34
CA ASP A 149 27.00 9.71 5.52
C ASP A 149 28.37 10.03 4.95
N LEU A 150 29.33 9.12 5.12
CA LEU A 150 30.69 9.25 4.58
C LEU A 150 30.72 9.43 3.04
N ALA A 151 29.66 9.00 2.35
CA ALA A 151 29.54 9.07 0.90
C ALA A 151 28.86 10.35 0.37
N SER A 152 28.42 11.26 1.24
CA SER A 152 27.74 12.49 0.83
C SER A 152 28.69 13.68 0.88
N GLU A 153 29.10 14.16 -0.30
CA GLU A 153 29.99 15.33 -0.42
C GLU A 153 29.25 16.66 -0.13
N GLU A 154 27.93 16.70 -0.34
CA GLU A 154 27.08 17.88 -0.10
C GLU A 154 25.95 17.55 0.88
N PHE A 155 25.79 18.34 1.94
CA PHE A 155 24.72 18.21 2.92
C PHE A 155 24.27 19.58 3.45
N TYR A 156 23.03 19.64 3.93
CA TYR A 156 22.50 20.78 4.68
C TYR A 156 22.49 20.42 6.17
N GLU A 157 23.12 21.24 7.01
CA GLU A 157 23.21 21.05 8.46
C GLU A 157 22.64 22.28 9.17
N VAL A 158 21.89 22.04 10.25
CA VAL A 158 21.39 23.08 11.15
C VAL A 158 21.90 22.76 12.55
N SER A 159 22.74 23.63 13.09
CA SER A 159 23.21 23.56 14.49
C SER A 159 22.33 24.47 15.35
N TYR A 160 21.86 23.98 16.49
CA TYR A 160 21.07 24.72 17.48
C TYR A 160 21.93 25.11 18.68
#